data_AF-A0A916PCQ2-F1
#
_entry.id   AF-A0A916PCQ2-F1
#
_cell.length_a   1.000
_cell.length_b   1.000
_cell.length_c   1.000
_cell.angle_alpha   90.00
_cell.angle_beta   90.00
_cell.angle_gamma   90.00
#
_symmetry.space_group_name_H-M   'P 1'
#
loop_
_entity.id
_entity.type
_entity.pdbx_description
1 polymer ?
#
loop_
_entity_poly.entity_id
_entity_poly.type
_entity_poly.pdbx_seq_one_letter_code
_entity_poly.pdbx_strand_id
1 'polypeptide(L)'
;MAGVEEVWTRDGWVDRFGLDLPRHDTGYGHRPEDVAKVRAPADLLSGYYHAVHKLTLEYIAGMTADELSRVVDTSWNPPVTVSARLVSIVDDCAQHLGQAAYLRGIAR
;
A
#
# COMPACT_ATOMS: atom_id res chain seq x y z
N MET A 1 11.27 -3.33 1.50
CA MET A 1 11.15 -4.69 0.94
C MET A 1 11.91 -4.83 -0.39
N ALA A 2 11.47 -4.16 -1.47
CA ALA A 2 12.04 -4.33 -2.81
C ALA A 2 13.37 -3.57 -3.08
N GLY A 3 13.86 -2.78 -2.12
CA GLY A 3 15.12 -2.04 -2.27
C GLY A 3 15.08 -0.88 -3.28
N VAL A 4 13.88 -0.50 -3.73
CA VAL A 4 13.65 0.62 -4.65
C VAL A 4 12.86 1.73 -3.95
N GLU A 5 12.97 2.94 -4.47
CA GLU A 5 12.15 4.07 -4.05
C GLU A 5 10.66 3.79 -4.31
N GLU A 6 9.80 4.25 -3.40
CA GLU A 6 8.35 4.10 -3.53
C GLU A 6 7.84 4.82 -4.78
N VAL A 7 6.91 4.18 -5.50
CA VAL A 7 6.18 4.80 -6.62
C VAL A 7 5.59 6.14 -6.22
N TRP A 8 5.11 6.24 -4.96
CA TRP A 8 4.55 7.45 -4.37
C TRP A 8 5.40 8.70 -4.60
N THR A 9 6.71 8.62 -4.32
CA THR A 9 7.66 9.74 -4.48
C THR A 9 8.33 9.71 -5.84
N ARG A 10 8.84 8.55 -6.27
CA ARG A 10 9.61 8.38 -7.51
C ARG A 10 8.86 8.88 -8.73
N ASP A 11 7.56 8.56 -8.81
CA ASP A 11 6.73 8.89 -9.97
C ASP A 11 5.87 10.16 -9.73
N GLY A 12 6.09 10.87 -8.61
CA GLY A 12 5.42 12.14 -8.30
C GLY A 12 3.94 12.01 -7.95
N TRP A 13 3.46 10.85 -7.51
CA TRP A 13 2.07 10.68 -7.09
C TRP A 13 1.74 11.53 -5.85
N VAL A 14 2.70 11.71 -4.96
CA VAL A 14 2.58 12.61 -3.79
C VAL A 14 2.12 14.02 -4.18
N ASP A 15 2.67 14.57 -5.27
CA ASP A 15 2.32 15.91 -5.74
C ASP A 15 0.99 15.92 -6.51
N ARG A 16 0.68 14.86 -7.26
CA ARG A 16 -0.61 14.72 -7.96
C ARG A 16 -1.79 14.58 -7.00
N PHE A 17 -1.59 13.86 -5.89
CA PHE A 17 -2.58 13.71 -4.84
C PHE A 17 -2.73 14.99 -4.01
N GLY A 18 -1.64 15.70 -3.73
CA GLY A 18 -1.68 17.02 -3.11
C GLY A 18 -2.45 17.06 -1.78
N LEU A 19 -2.41 15.97 -1.00
CA LEU A 19 -3.14 15.88 0.26
C LEU A 19 -2.57 16.86 1.28
N ASP A 20 -3.44 17.42 2.13
CA ASP A 20 -3.05 18.22 3.29
C ASP A 20 -2.52 17.33 4.44
N LEU A 21 -1.59 16.44 4.10
CA LEU A 21 -0.97 15.47 4.98
C LEU A 21 0.56 15.49 4.74
N PRO A 22 1.37 15.07 5.72
CA PRO A 22 2.80 14.89 5.50
C PRO A 22 3.08 14.02 4.27
N ARG A 23 4.13 14.34 3.51
CA ARG A 23 4.49 13.63 2.27
C ARG A 23 4.75 12.13 2.47
N HIS A 24 5.13 11.72 3.68
CA HIS A 24 5.40 10.33 4.07
C HIS A 24 4.33 9.76 5.03
N ASP A 25 3.15 10.37 5.05
CA ASP A 25 2.01 9.87 5.81
C ASP A 25 1.56 8.51 5.26
N THR A 26 1.30 7.55 6.15
CA THR A 26 0.96 6.16 5.81
C THR A 26 -0.51 5.82 6.06
N GLY A 27 -1.29 6.72 6.63
CA GLY A 27 -2.65 6.44 7.11
C GLY A 27 -2.72 5.79 8.50
N TYR A 28 -1.64 5.16 8.98
CA TYR A 28 -1.64 4.54 10.30
C TYR A 28 -1.77 5.58 11.43
N GLY A 29 -2.72 5.35 12.32
CA GLY A 29 -2.99 6.25 13.45
C GLY A 29 -3.82 7.48 13.10
N HIS A 30 -4.34 7.58 11.87
CA HIS A 30 -5.26 8.65 11.47
C HIS A 30 -6.45 8.77 12.41
N ARG A 31 -6.75 10.02 12.78
CA ARG A 31 -8.01 10.39 13.42
C ARG A 31 -9.05 10.75 12.35
N PRO A 32 -10.35 10.85 12.67
CA PRO A 32 -11.38 11.21 11.69
C PRO A 32 -11.07 12.48 10.89
N GLU A 33 -10.47 13.49 11.54
CA GLU A 33 -10.01 14.73 10.93
C GLU A 33 -8.90 14.54 9.88
N ASP A 34 -8.03 13.53 10.04
CA ASP A 34 -6.98 13.20 9.07
C ASP A 34 -7.58 12.44 7.89
N VAL A 35 -8.45 11.47 8.15
CA VAL A 35 -9.19 10.73 7.11
C VAL A 35 -9.99 11.68 6.21
N ALA A 36 -10.59 12.73 6.78
CA ALA A 36 -11.37 13.72 6.04
C ALA A 36 -10.55 14.51 4.99
N LYS A 37 -9.22 14.55 5.14
CA LYS A 37 -8.28 15.17 4.20
C LYS A 37 -7.94 14.26 3.02
N VAL A 38 -8.17 12.95 3.12
CA VAL A 38 -7.93 11.98 2.04
C VAL A 38 -9.07 12.06 1.04
N ARG A 39 -8.96 13.01 0.10
CA ARG A 39 -9.92 13.20 -0.99
C ARG A 39 -9.20 13.17 -2.33
N ALA A 40 -9.58 12.23 -3.18
CA ALA A 40 -8.99 12.06 -4.50
C ALA A 40 -10.05 11.68 -5.54
N PRO A 41 -9.91 12.14 -6.80
CA PRO A 41 -10.68 11.63 -7.92
C PRO A 41 -10.48 10.11 -8.14
N ALA A 42 -11.52 9.44 -8.65
CA ALA A 42 -11.49 7.98 -8.83
C ALA A 42 -10.44 7.51 -9.85
N ASP A 43 -10.22 8.29 -10.90
CA ASP A 43 -9.19 8.06 -11.92
C ASP A 43 -7.78 8.21 -11.33
N LEU A 44 -7.58 9.17 -10.41
CA LEU A 44 -6.31 9.33 -9.71
C LEU A 44 -6.01 8.14 -8.79
N LEU A 45 -7.01 7.66 -8.04
CA LEU A 45 -6.91 6.46 -7.21
C LEU A 45 -6.59 5.21 -8.05
N SER A 46 -7.33 5.00 -9.14
CA SER A 46 -7.12 3.87 -10.05
C SER A 46 -5.75 3.94 -10.73
N GLY A 47 -5.31 5.13 -11.14
CA GLY A 47 -4.00 5.34 -11.73
C GLY A 47 -2.86 4.95 -10.78
N TYR A 48 -2.93 5.38 -9.52
CA TYR A 48 -1.92 5.03 -8.53
C TYR A 48 -1.92 3.53 -8.21
N TYR A 49 -3.11 2.93 -8.07
CA TYR A 49 -3.25 1.48 -7.90
C TYR A 49 -2.55 0.72 -9.03
N HIS A 50 -2.78 1.09 -10.30
CA HIS A 50 -2.13 0.43 -11.44
C HIS A 50 -0.60 0.58 -11.42
N ALA A 51 -0.09 1.74 -11.02
CA ALA A 51 1.35 1.97 -10.94
C ALA A 51 2.01 1.11 -9.85
N VAL A 52 1.40 1.01 -8.67
CA VAL A 52 1.86 0.11 -7.60
C VAL A 52 1.73 -1.35 -8.03
N HIS A 53 0.61 -1.74 -8.62
CA HIS A 53 0.38 -3.11 -9.08
C HIS A 53 1.41 -3.56 -10.12
N LYS A 54 1.76 -2.68 -11.07
CA LYS A 54 2.83 -2.94 -12.04
C LYS A 54 4.17 -3.22 -11.34
N LEU A 55 4.58 -2.38 -10.39
CA LEU A 55 5.81 -2.59 -9.63
C LEU A 55 5.75 -3.91 -8.83
N THR A 56 4.61 -4.23 -8.24
CA THR A 56 4.40 -5.50 -7.53
C THR A 56 4.59 -6.70 -8.44
N LEU A 57 4.04 -6.67 -9.67
CA LEU A 57 4.23 -7.75 -10.65
C LEU A 57 5.68 -7.88 -11.08
N GLU A 58 6.37 -6.77 -11.33
CA GLU A 58 7.81 -6.76 -11.67
C GLU A 58 8.66 -7.36 -10.55
N TYR A 59 8.35 -7.02 -9.29
CA TYR A 59 9.03 -7.60 -8.13
C TYR A 59 8.79 -9.11 -8.00
N ILE A 60 7.55 -9.57 -8.20
CA ILE A 60 7.19 -10.98 -8.05
C ILE A 60 7.73 -11.84 -9.21
N ALA A 61 7.86 -11.28 -10.41
CA ALA A 61 8.33 -12.03 -11.58
C ALA A 61 9.74 -12.63 -11.42
N GLY A 62 10.60 -11.99 -10.62
CA GLY A 62 11.98 -12.43 -10.36
C GLY A 62 12.16 -13.23 -9.06
N MET A 63 11.07 -13.62 -8.38
CA MET A 63 11.14 -14.17 -7.04
C MET A 63 11.80 -15.56 -6.98
N THR A 64 12.68 -15.74 -6.00
CA THR A 64 13.31 -17.03 -5.69
C THR A 64 12.94 -17.49 -4.28
N ALA A 65 13.21 -18.76 -3.95
CA ALA A 65 13.03 -19.27 -2.59
C ALA A 65 13.89 -18.50 -1.57
N ASP A 66 15.13 -18.18 -1.93
CA ASP A 66 16.04 -17.40 -1.07
C ASP A 66 15.49 -16.00 -0.80
N GLU A 67 14.94 -15.34 -1.83
CA GLU A 67 14.31 -14.03 -1.68
C GLU A 67 13.08 -14.10 -0.77
N LEU A 68 12.25 -15.14 -0.91
CA LEU A 68 11.08 -15.36 -0.04
C LEU A 68 11.48 -15.57 1.43
N SER A 69 12.63 -16.18 1.70
CA SER A 69 13.17 -16.43 3.04
C SER A 69 13.90 -15.23 3.65
N ARG A 70 14.20 -14.19 2.86
CA ARG A 70 14.92 -13.01 3.35
C ARG A 70 14.12 -12.27 4.42
N VAL A 71 14.75 -12.00 5.56
CA VAL A 71 14.16 -11.21 6.65
C VAL A 71 14.13 -9.73 6.27
N VAL A 72 12.95 -9.11 6.38
CA VAL A 72 12.72 -7.69 6.08
C VAL A 72 12.43 -6.86 7.32
N ASP A 73 12.11 -7.50 8.45
CA ASP A 73 11.83 -6.82 9.70
C ASP A 73 12.14 -7.72 10.90
N THR A 74 13.09 -7.30 11.74
CA THR A 74 13.52 -8.01 12.95
C THR A 74 12.81 -7.54 14.21
N SER A 75 11.87 -6.60 14.13
CA SER A 75 11.14 -6.10 15.31
C SER A 75 10.01 -7.04 15.76
N TRP A 76 9.83 -8.17 15.11
CA TRP A 76 8.78 -9.15 15.36
C TRP A 76 9.36 -10.52 15.75
N ASN A 77 8.54 -11.35 16.42
CA ASN A 77 8.91 -12.72 16.78
C ASN A 77 7.81 -13.72 16.34
N PRO A 78 8.04 -14.54 15.30
CA PRO A 78 9.26 -14.61 14.50
C PRO A 78 9.49 -13.33 13.64
N PRO A 79 10.74 -13.04 13.21
CA PRO A 79 11.03 -11.96 12.28
C PRO A 79 10.21 -12.08 10.98
N VAL A 80 9.83 -10.95 10.40
CA VAL A 80 9.02 -10.93 9.18
C VAL A 80 9.93 -11.20 7.99
N THR A 81 9.60 -12.21 7.20
CA THR A 81 10.22 -12.51 5.91
C THR A 81 9.53 -11.79 4.75
N VAL A 82 10.14 -11.77 3.57
CA VAL A 82 9.47 -11.32 2.33
C VAL A 82 8.17 -12.10 2.10
N SER A 83 8.18 -13.43 2.28
CA SER A 83 6.97 -14.24 2.13
C SER A 83 5.84 -13.83 3.07
N ALA A 84 6.15 -13.66 4.37
CA ALA A 84 5.17 -13.19 5.36
C ALA A 84 4.64 -11.80 5.00
N ARG A 85 5.52 -10.87 4.59
CA ARG A 85 5.12 -9.51 4.19
C ARG A 85 4.21 -9.49 2.96
N LEU A 86 4.47 -10.33 1.97
CA LEU A 86 3.62 -10.43 0.78
C LEU A 86 2.22 -10.96 1.12
N VAL A 87 2.14 -11.99 1.97
CA VAL A 87 0.84 -12.49 2.47
C VAL A 87 0.10 -11.38 3.22
N SER A 88 0.78 -10.66 4.11
CA SER A 88 0.17 -9.53 4.84
C SER A 88 -0.37 -8.44 3.92
N ILE A 89 0.36 -8.07 2.85
CA ILE A 89 -0.09 -7.05 1.89
C ILE A 89 -1.37 -7.50 1.16
N VAL A 90 -1.44 -8.77 0.75
CA VAL A 90 -2.62 -9.30 0.05
C VAL A 90 -3.83 -9.40 0.98
N ASP A 91 -3.61 -9.86 2.22
CA ASP A 91 -4.66 -9.93 3.23
C ASP A 91 -5.22 -8.53 3.57
N ASP A 92 -4.34 -7.56 3.79
CA ASP A 92 -4.69 -6.16 4.03
C ASP A 92 -5.57 -5.58 2.90
N CYS A 93 -5.16 -5.80 1.64
CA CYS A 93 -5.95 -5.40 0.47
C CYS A 93 -7.34 -6.05 0.45
N ALA A 94 -7.44 -7.34 0.80
CA ALA A 94 -8.71 -8.07 0.83
C ALA A 94 -9.63 -7.55 1.94
N GLN A 95 -9.09 -7.24 3.11
CA GLN A 95 -9.84 -6.64 4.22
C GLN A 95 -10.38 -5.26 3.83
N HIS A 96 -9.55 -4.39 3.24
CA HIS A 96 -9.99 -3.07 2.77
C HIS A 96 -11.01 -3.14 1.63
N LEU A 97 -10.90 -4.11 0.72
CA LEU A 97 -11.92 -4.35 -0.29
C LEU A 97 -13.28 -4.67 0.35
N GLY A 98 -13.29 -5.49 1.41
CA GLY A 98 -14.50 -5.78 2.19
C GLY A 98 -15.08 -4.53 2.85
N GLN A 99 -14.25 -3.69 3.46
CA GLN A 99 -14.66 -2.42 4.06
C GLN A 99 -15.26 -1.46 3.02
N ALA A 100 -14.61 -1.30 1.87
CA ALA A 100 -15.11 -0.47 0.78
C ALA A 100 -16.46 -0.98 0.24
N ALA A 101 -16.62 -2.30 0.12
CA ALA A 101 -17.89 -2.91 -0.28
C ALA A 101 -19.00 -2.68 0.75
N TYR A 102 -18.68 -2.76 2.04
CA TYR A 102 -19.61 -2.44 3.13
C TYR A 102 -20.06 -0.98 3.08
N LEU A 103 -19.11 -0.03 2.99
CA LEU A 103 -19.40 1.40 2.87
C LEU A 103 -20.30 1.71 1.66
N ARG A 104 -19.99 1.12 0.50
CA ARG A 104 -20.83 1.25 -0.70
C ARG A 104 -22.25 0.70 -0.51
N GLY A 105 -22.43 -0.29 0.35
CA GLY A 105 -23.74 -0.85 0.68
C GLY A 105 -24.58 0.07 1.56
N ILE A 106 -23.95 0.77 2.51
CA ILE A 106 -24.65 1.66 3.48
C ILE A 106 -24.77 3.11 3.02
N ALA A 107 -23.91 3.58 2.10
CA ALA A 107 -23.94 4.94 1.57
C ALA A 107 -24.94 5.13 0.42
N ARG A 108 -25.85 4.17 0.23
CA ARG A 108 -26.94 4.24 -0.75
C ARG A 108 -28.14 5.01 -0.22
#